data_AF-F0KJ97-F1
#
_entry.id   AF-F0KJ97-F1
#
_cell.length_a   1.000
_cell.length_b   1.000
_cell.length_c   1.000
_cell.angle_alpha   90.00
_cell.angle_beta   90.00
_cell.angle_gamma   90.00
#
_symmetry.space_group_name_H-M   'P 1'
#
loop_
_entity.id
_entity.type
_entity.pdbx_description
1 polymer ?
#
loop_
_entity_poly.entity_id
_entity_poly.type
_entity_poly.pdbx_seq_one_letter_code
_entity_poly.pdbx_strand_id
1 'polypeptide(L)'
;MFTRTDDHSHDGGAGSNDNDTDSAWVDVLTPWAGAGYGARFLPRVGEIVVIDFFDGNIDRPFVVGRIHEAERHPTQFDQKGQLPDTKKLSGIRSEEVDGKGFNQLRFDDTTGQISAQLQSSHAARQH
;
A
#
# COMPACT_ATOMS: atom_id res chain seq x y z
N MET A 1 -17.75 -7.19 -11.27
CA MET A 1 -17.35 -6.85 -12.65
C MET A 1 -15.99 -6.20 -12.50
N PHE A 2 -14.93 -6.92 -12.82
CA PHE A 2 -13.55 -6.46 -12.60
C PHE A 2 -12.96 -5.99 -13.93
N THR A 3 -12.16 -4.93 -13.85
CA THR A 3 -11.32 -4.39 -14.92
C THR A 3 -10.30 -5.45 -15.34
N ARG A 4 -10.13 -5.65 -16.65
CA ARG A 4 -9.15 -6.56 -17.25
C ARG A 4 -7.84 -5.80 -17.48
N THR A 5 -6.72 -6.51 -17.53
CA THR A 5 -5.39 -5.95 -17.84
C THR A 5 -5.36 -5.14 -19.13
N ASP A 6 -6.21 -5.50 -20.11
CA ASP A 6 -6.37 -4.80 -21.39
C ASP A 6 -7.04 -3.41 -21.24
N ASP A 7 -7.78 -3.17 -20.15
CA ASP A 7 -8.48 -1.91 -19.88
C ASP A 7 -7.53 -0.77 -19.47
N HIS A 8 -6.23 -1.06 -19.28
CA HIS A 8 -5.17 -0.11 -18.94
C HIS A 8 -4.14 0.08 -20.07
N SER A 9 -4.45 -0.42 -21.28
CA SER A 9 -3.62 -0.15 -22.47
C SER A 9 -3.80 1.31 -22.91
N HIS A 10 -2.88 2.18 -22.50
CA HIS A 10 -2.90 3.59 -22.86
C HIS A 10 -2.47 3.81 -24.32
N ASP A 11 -3.23 4.65 -25.02
CA ASP A 11 -2.98 5.08 -26.40
C ASP A 11 -1.79 6.07 -26.46
N GLY A 12 -0.68 5.66 -27.04
CA GLY A 12 0.24 6.60 -27.71
C GLY A 12 1.46 7.15 -26.97
N GLY A 13 1.89 6.59 -25.83
CA GLY A 13 3.26 6.80 -25.32
C GLY A 13 3.64 8.22 -24.85
N ALA A 14 2.66 9.09 -24.57
CA ALA A 14 2.93 10.36 -23.89
C ALA A 14 3.06 10.13 -22.37
N GLY A 15 4.26 10.35 -21.81
CA GLY A 15 4.54 10.15 -20.39
C GLY A 15 4.93 8.71 -19.99
N SER A 16 5.53 7.96 -20.91
CA SER A 16 5.98 6.57 -20.68
C SER A 16 7.45 6.36 -21.11
N ASN A 17 8.36 7.22 -20.65
CA ASN A 17 9.79 7.10 -20.89
C ASN A 17 10.52 6.33 -19.76
N ASP A 18 9.76 5.68 -18.88
CA ASP A 18 10.19 4.95 -17.69
C ASP A 18 11.18 5.75 -16.83
N ASN A 19 10.95 7.05 -16.68
CA ASN A 19 11.79 7.94 -15.90
C ASN A 19 11.00 8.96 -15.05
N ASP A 20 11.70 9.73 -14.23
CA ASP A 20 11.11 10.66 -13.25
C ASP A 20 10.44 11.89 -13.87
N THR A 21 10.51 12.06 -15.20
CA THR A 21 9.85 13.14 -15.95
C THR A 21 8.54 12.71 -16.60
N ASP A 22 8.14 11.45 -16.43
CA ASP A 22 6.91 10.90 -17.00
C ASP A 22 5.63 11.50 -16.42
N SER A 23 5.74 12.10 -15.23
CA SER A 23 4.64 12.82 -14.60
C SER A 23 5.15 13.99 -13.77
N ALA A 24 4.26 14.92 -13.45
CA ALA A 24 4.52 15.93 -12.43
C ALA A 24 4.60 15.27 -11.04
N TRP A 25 5.33 15.90 -10.12
CA TRP A 25 5.23 15.53 -8.70
C TRP A 25 3.80 15.77 -8.20
N VAL A 26 3.22 14.75 -7.57
CA VAL A 26 1.85 14.80 -7.04
C VAL A 26 1.85 14.59 -5.53
N ASP A 27 0.93 15.28 -4.86
CA ASP A 27 0.73 15.13 -3.42
C ASP A 27 0.11 13.77 -3.09
N VAL A 28 0.39 13.28 -1.88
CA VAL A 28 -0.19 12.03 -1.35
C VAL A 28 -0.99 12.33 -0.10
N LEU A 29 -2.28 11.97 -0.12
CA LEU A 29 -3.13 12.00 1.06
C LEU A 29 -2.60 11.01 2.10
N THR A 30 -2.30 11.51 3.30
CA THR A 30 -1.92 10.67 4.44
C THR A 30 -3.04 10.65 5.49
N PRO A 31 -3.17 9.57 6.28
CA PRO A 31 -4.25 9.46 7.27
C PRO A 31 -4.09 10.45 8.43
N TRP A 32 -2.90 11.02 8.62
CA TRP A 32 -2.63 12.05 9.61
C TRP A 32 -1.43 12.91 9.17
N ALA A 33 -1.64 14.20 8.96
CA ALA A 33 -0.62 15.15 8.59
C ALA A 33 -0.66 16.40 9.48
N GLY A 34 0.48 16.74 10.08
CA GLY A 34 0.68 17.98 10.82
C GLY A 34 2.07 18.55 10.57
N ALA A 35 2.34 19.74 11.11
CA ALA A 35 3.65 20.39 11.00
C ALA A 35 4.70 19.61 11.83
N GLY A 36 5.41 18.69 11.18
CA GLY A 36 6.47 17.88 11.79
C GLY A 36 6.00 16.60 12.50
N TYR A 37 4.72 16.23 12.42
CA TYR A 37 4.18 15.01 13.02
C TYR A 37 3.10 14.37 12.12
N GLY A 38 2.78 13.10 12.36
CA GLY A 38 1.74 12.36 11.64
C GLY A 38 2.17 10.97 11.20
N ALA A 39 1.48 10.44 10.19
CA ALA A 39 1.77 9.16 9.58
C ALA A 39 2.22 9.35 8.12
N ARG A 40 3.23 8.59 7.70
CA ARG A 40 3.77 8.65 6.33
C ARG A 40 4.00 7.25 5.79
N PHE A 41 3.25 6.90 4.75
CA PHE A 41 3.40 5.65 4.01
C PHE A 41 3.38 5.97 2.52
N LEU A 42 4.54 6.33 1.96
CA LEU A 42 4.64 6.68 0.54
C LEU A 42 4.39 5.45 -0.34
N PRO A 43 3.73 5.63 -1.51
CA PRO A 43 3.66 4.58 -2.51
C PRO A 43 5.05 4.15 -2.98
N ARG A 44 5.22 2.87 -3.28
CA ARG A 44 6.43 2.30 -3.89
C ARG A 44 6.24 2.04 -5.38
N VAL A 45 7.33 1.99 -6.14
CA VAL A 45 7.31 1.62 -7.56
C VAL A 45 6.56 0.30 -7.74
N GLY A 46 5.65 0.28 -8.70
CA GLY A 46 4.77 -0.85 -8.98
C GLY A 46 3.42 -0.78 -8.25
N GLU A 47 3.29 -0.13 -7.08
CA GLU A 47 2.01 -0.04 -6.37
C GLU A 47 0.91 0.65 -7.20
N ILE A 48 -0.33 0.15 -7.12
CA ILE A 48 -1.48 0.77 -7.79
C ILE A 48 -2.05 1.82 -6.84
N VAL A 49 -2.12 3.04 -7.34
CA VAL A 49 -2.66 4.20 -6.62
C VAL A 49 -3.98 4.64 -7.23
N VAL A 50 -4.84 5.23 -6.41
CA VAL A 50 -6.04 5.93 -6.86
C VAL A 50 -5.73 7.42 -6.90
N ILE A 51 -5.92 8.04 -8.06
CA ILE A 51 -5.75 9.48 -8.27
C ILE A 51 -7.12 10.15 -8.22
N ASP A 52 -7.18 11.27 -7.52
CA ASP A 52 -8.29 12.22 -7.59
C ASP A 52 -7.72 13.61 -7.89
N PHE A 53 -8.60 14.56 -8.19
CA PHE A 53 -8.25 15.85 -8.73
C PHE A 53 -8.89 16.94 -7.89
N PHE A 54 -8.09 17.89 -7.37
CA PHE A 54 -8.63 18.99 -6.56
C PHE A 54 -9.67 19.79 -7.33
N ASP A 55 -10.88 19.87 -6.78
CA ASP A 55 -12.05 20.53 -7.40
C ASP A 55 -12.36 20.02 -8.83
N GLY A 56 -11.99 18.78 -9.14
CA GLY A 56 -12.13 18.20 -10.48
C GLY A 56 -11.17 18.78 -11.52
N ASN A 57 -10.17 19.57 -11.12
CA ASN A 57 -9.17 20.11 -12.02
C ASN A 57 -8.11 19.04 -12.37
N ILE A 58 -8.13 18.57 -13.63
CA ILE A 58 -7.21 17.53 -14.13
C ILE A 58 -5.73 17.92 -14.01
N ASP A 59 -5.42 19.22 -13.94
CA ASP A 59 -4.05 19.72 -13.76
C ASP A 59 -3.59 19.69 -12.30
N ARG A 60 -4.46 19.30 -11.36
CA ARG A 60 -4.16 19.23 -9.92
C ARG A 60 -4.43 17.82 -9.35
N PRO A 61 -3.75 16.78 -9.86
CA PRO A 61 -3.89 15.43 -9.33
C PRO A 61 -3.27 15.28 -7.94
N PHE A 62 -3.83 14.39 -7.14
CA PHE A 62 -3.25 13.90 -5.90
C PHE A 62 -3.62 12.42 -5.68
N VAL A 63 -2.77 11.69 -4.96
CA VAL A 63 -3.02 10.29 -4.59
C VAL A 63 -3.95 10.26 -3.38
N VAL A 64 -5.09 9.58 -3.50
CA VAL A 64 -6.07 9.38 -2.41
C VAL A 64 -5.76 8.14 -1.58
N GLY A 65 -5.19 7.12 -2.21
CA GLY A 65 -4.92 5.85 -1.57
C GLY A 65 -4.32 4.82 -2.51
N ARG A 66 -4.29 3.57 -2.03
CA ARG A 66 -3.77 2.41 -2.75
C ARG A 66 -4.79 1.29 -2.72
N ILE A 67 -4.75 0.46 -3.76
CA ILE A 67 -5.60 -0.72 -3.87
C ILE A 67 -4.76 -1.95 -4.21
N HIS A 68 -5.18 -3.09 -3.68
CA HIS A 68 -4.67 -4.41 -4.07
C HIS A 68 -5.63 -4.98 -5.12
N GLU A 69 -5.32 -4.85 -6.41
CA GLU A 69 -6.11 -5.43 -7.50
C GLU A 69 -5.55 -6.79 -7.93
N ALA A 70 -6.47 -7.71 -8.30
CA ALA A 70 -6.39 -9.03 -8.97
C ALA A 70 -5.15 -9.94 -8.78
N GLU A 71 -3.94 -9.41 -8.87
CA GLU A 71 -2.67 -10.14 -8.70
C GLU A 71 -1.99 -9.86 -7.34
N ARG A 72 -2.45 -8.84 -6.59
CA ARG A 72 -1.87 -8.47 -5.30
C ARG A 72 -2.69 -9.02 -4.15
N HIS A 73 -2.05 -9.94 -3.43
CA HIS A 73 -2.58 -10.50 -2.21
C HIS A 73 -2.82 -9.36 -1.19
N PRO A 74 -3.91 -9.42 -0.42
CA PRO A 74 -4.10 -8.52 0.71
C PRO A 74 -2.93 -8.64 1.70
N THR A 75 -2.79 -7.66 2.58
CA THR A 75 -1.70 -7.64 3.56
C THR A 75 -1.63 -8.96 4.34
N GLN A 76 -0.48 -9.64 4.25
CA GLN A 76 -0.28 -10.95 4.87
C GLN A 76 0.20 -10.80 6.31
N PHE A 77 -0.74 -10.82 7.26
CA PHE A 77 -0.44 -10.70 8.71
C PHE A 77 -0.04 -12.03 9.38
N ASP A 78 -0.24 -13.15 8.68
CA ASP A 78 0.12 -14.51 9.08
C ASP A 78 0.64 -15.31 7.87
N GLN A 79 0.91 -16.61 8.08
CA GLN A 79 1.38 -17.49 7.01
C GLN A 79 0.28 -17.90 6.01
N LYS A 80 -1.01 -17.75 6.38
CA LYS A 80 -2.12 -18.10 5.49
C LYS A 80 -2.33 -16.99 4.47
N GLY A 81 -2.29 -15.74 4.91
CA GLY A 81 -2.26 -14.53 4.08
C GLY A 81 -3.48 -14.27 3.21
N GLN A 82 -4.49 -15.14 3.22
CA GLN A 82 -5.60 -15.12 2.26
C GLN A 82 -6.93 -14.77 2.95
N LEU A 83 -7.62 -13.79 2.37
CA LEU A 83 -9.03 -13.54 2.70
C LEU A 83 -9.91 -14.63 2.07
N PRO A 84 -11.01 -15.05 2.73
CA PRO A 84 -11.59 -14.48 3.96
C PRO A 84 -11.03 -15.07 5.27
N ASP A 85 -10.08 -15.99 5.22
CA ASP A 85 -9.60 -16.72 6.41
C ASP A 85 -8.96 -15.81 7.45
N THR A 86 -8.26 -14.76 7.00
CA THR A 86 -7.56 -13.80 7.86
C THR A 86 -8.36 -12.53 8.14
N LYS A 87 -9.67 -12.49 7.87
CA LYS A 87 -10.52 -11.29 7.99
C LYS A 87 -10.59 -10.65 9.38
N LYS A 88 -10.14 -11.37 10.42
CA LYS A 88 -10.08 -10.91 11.82
C LYS A 88 -8.71 -10.34 12.19
N LEU A 89 -7.75 -10.38 11.27
CA LEU A 89 -6.43 -9.78 11.43
C LEU A 89 -6.44 -8.37 10.84
N SER A 90 -5.86 -7.41 11.55
CA SER A 90 -5.70 -6.04 11.10
C SER A 90 -4.35 -5.46 11.54
N GLY A 91 -3.93 -4.34 10.96
CA GLY A 91 -2.70 -3.65 11.37
C GLY A 91 -1.91 -3.05 10.22
N ILE A 92 -0.60 -2.94 10.41
CA ILE A 92 0.34 -2.38 9.44
C ILE A 92 1.52 -3.33 9.29
N ARG A 93 1.83 -3.72 8.07
CA ARG A 93 3.01 -4.52 7.73
C ARG A 93 3.80 -3.77 6.65
N SER A 94 5.08 -3.56 6.90
CA SER A 94 6.01 -3.02 5.91
C SER A 94 6.65 -4.15 5.10
N GLU A 95 7.37 -3.79 4.05
CA GLU A 95 8.29 -4.68 3.36
C GLU A 95 9.66 -4.00 3.34
N GLU A 96 10.73 -4.76 3.49
CA GLU A 96 12.10 -4.25 3.37
C GLU A 96 12.32 -3.72 1.94
N VAL A 97 12.98 -2.56 1.81
CA VAL A 97 13.35 -2.03 0.51
C VAL A 97 14.55 -2.81 0.00
N ASP A 98 14.48 -3.31 -1.24
CA ASP A 98 15.52 -4.14 -1.86
C ASP A 98 15.89 -5.41 -1.06
N GLY A 99 14.94 -5.92 -0.26
CA GLY A 99 15.14 -7.07 0.62
C GLY A 99 13.90 -7.97 0.69
N LYS A 100 13.84 -8.80 1.75
CA LYS A 100 12.73 -9.75 1.98
C LYS A 100 12.15 -9.66 3.40
N GLY A 101 12.69 -8.77 4.23
CA GLY A 101 12.25 -8.53 5.58
C GLY A 101 10.95 -7.72 5.67
N PHE A 102 10.47 -7.54 6.89
CA PHE A 102 9.31 -6.73 7.22
C PHE A 102 9.34 -6.29 8.69
N ASN A 103 8.62 -5.20 8.98
CA ASN A 103 8.16 -4.87 10.33
C ASN A 103 6.64 -4.95 10.34
N GLN A 104 6.06 -5.35 11.47
CA GLN A 104 4.62 -5.57 11.58
C GLN A 104 4.10 -5.13 12.94
N LEU A 105 3.01 -4.37 12.93
CA LEU A 105 2.06 -4.26 14.02
C LEU A 105 0.79 -4.98 13.59
N ARG A 106 0.35 -5.99 14.34
CA ARG A 106 -0.86 -6.78 14.04
C ARG A 106 -1.78 -6.86 15.25
N PHE A 107 -3.07 -6.77 15.00
CA PHE A 107 -4.15 -7.10 15.93
C PHE A 107 -4.89 -8.34 15.42
N ASP A 108 -5.23 -9.26 16.32
CA ASP A 108 -6.07 -10.43 16.04
C ASP A 108 -7.34 -10.35 16.89
N ASP A 109 -8.48 -10.11 16.25
CA ASP A 109 -9.79 -9.98 16.90
C ASP A 109 -10.57 -11.30 16.94
N THR A 110 -9.88 -12.44 16.81
CA THR A 110 -10.51 -13.75 16.94
C THR A 110 -11.00 -13.99 18.37
N THR A 111 -12.29 -14.35 18.50
CA THR A 111 -12.92 -14.67 19.79
C THR A 111 -12.13 -15.74 20.53
N GLY A 112 -11.72 -15.42 21.76
CA GLY A 112 -10.89 -16.30 22.60
C GLY A 112 -9.39 -16.31 22.27
N GLN A 113 -8.96 -15.51 21.28
CA GLN A 113 -7.57 -15.41 20.82
C GLN A 113 -7.12 -13.94 20.61
N ILE A 114 -7.80 -12.98 21.27
CA ILE A 114 -7.50 -11.55 21.19
C ILE A 114 -6.01 -11.28 21.47
N SER A 115 -5.30 -10.67 20.53
CA SER A 115 -3.87 -10.38 20.71
C SER A 115 -3.39 -9.20 19.89
N ALA A 116 -2.27 -8.61 20.32
CA ALA A 116 -1.51 -7.62 19.57
C ALA A 116 -0.05 -8.07 19.47
N GLN A 117 0.57 -7.83 18.31
CA GLN A 117 1.95 -8.24 18.02
C GLN A 117 2.72 -7.08 17.40
N LEU A 118 3.91 -6.80 17.93
CA LEU A 118 4.96 -6.02 17.28
C LEU A 118 6.09 -6.98 16.89
N GLN A 119 6.43 -7.05 15.61
CA GLN A 119 7.43 -7.97 15.08
C GLN A 119 8.36 -7.26 14.09
N SER A 120 9.64 -7.66 14.11
CA SER A 120 10.60 -7.40 13.03
C SER A 120 11.15 -8.72 12.52
N SER A 121 11.27 -8.88 11.20
CA SER A 121 11.91 -10.07 10.61
C SER A 121 13.41 -10.13 10.89
N HIS A 122 14.03 -9.00 11.25
CA HIS A 122 15.44 -8.94 11.62
C HIS A 122 15.67 -9.51 13.04
N ALA A 123 14.66 -9.42 13.90
CA ALA A 123 14.72 -9.78 15.32
C ALA A 123 14.43 -11.27 15.61
N ALA A 124 14.43 -12.17 14.61
CA ALA A 124 14.48 -13.61 14.86
C ALA A 124 15.81 -14.07 15.52
N ARG A 125 16.72 -13.14 15.82
CA ARG A 125 17.82 -13.30 16.77
C ARG A 125 17.82 -12.17 17.79
N GLN A 126 17.27 -12.42 18.97
CA GLN A 126 17.82 -11.88 20.20
C GLN A 126 17.91 -13.04 21.21
N HIS A 127 19.10 -13.16 21.80
CA HIS A 127 19.48 -14.19 22.78
C HIS A 127 18.63 -14.10 24.06
#